data_AF-W3ASL1-F1
#
_entry.id   AF-W3ASL1-F1
#
_cell.length_a   1.000
_cell.length_b   1.000
_cell.length_c   1.000
_cell.angle_alpha   90.00
_cell.angle_beta   90.00
_cell.angle_gamma   90.00
#
_symmetry.space_group_name_H-M   'P 1'
#
loop_
_entity.id
_entity.type
_entity.pdbx_description
1 polymer ?
#
loop_
_entity_poly.entity_id
_entity_poly.type
_entity_poly.pdbx_seq_one_letter_code
_entity_poly.pdbx_strand_id
1 'polypeptide(L)'
;MIRIEKPVELNTTFDLSLIAPPEDIMFFDIETTGLSAWKSGLYLIGLLTYDDGWKLIQYFCEDVSDEVTVLGNFFTLLSTKKILISFNGDGFDIPFISRMVEQYELPYSFDNVESFDIFKKIRPLKKLLELPNLKLKTCEKYLGIYREDQFSGGDLINVYFDWQKDPTEEKLSCLLLHNAEDIENMPNVLPILNYIYALTGDFSLKSRELVELPSTEKKVLSLTYSCLPVPVPLDIKLDNWFINITGPELNLCAELYEGELKFFYPDYQNYYYLPMEDKAIHKSVAEFVDRKYRKKACAKNCYQKVNGLFLPEPEPVFSPALLKEYKDNLLYAKFDEALFCDDTLAGNYLRSVISRLKIHA
;
A
#
# COMPACT_ATOMS: atom_id res chain seq x y z
N MET A 1 -7.43 -26.01 -30.40
CA MET A 1 -7.40 -24.70 -29.73
C MET A 1 -8.66 -23.93 -30.04
N ILE A 2 -9.39 -23.53 -29.00
CA ILE A 2 -10.49 -22.56 -29.10
C ILE A 2 -9.95 -21.17 -28.75
N ARG A 3 -10.29 -20.17 -29.57
CA ARG A 3 -10.00 -18.75 -29.31
C ARG A 3 -11.31 -17.99 -29.19
N ILE A 4 -11.55 -17.39 -28.04
CA ILE A 4 -12.66 -16.48 -27.81
C ILE A 4 -12.13 -15.05 -27.73
N GLU A 5 -12.81 -14.12 -28.37
CA GLU A 5 -12.52 -12.69 -28.31
C GLU A 5 -13.84 -11.93 -28.12
N LYS A 6 -13.90 -11.05 -27.13
CA LYS A 6 -15.04 -10.14 -26.95
C LYS A 6 -14.58 -8.76 -26.48
N PRO A 7 -15.23 -7.68 -26.94
CA PRO A 7 -15.01 -6.34 -26.38
C PRO A 7 -15.46 -6.31 -24.93
N VAL A 8 -14.74 -5.55 -24.11
CA VAL A 8 -15.03 -5.33 -22.69
C VAL A 8 -15.10 -3.83 -22.45
N GLU A 9 -16.11 -3.38 -21.71
CA GLU A 9 -16.14 -2.01 -21.18
C GLU A 9 -15.59 -2.04 -19.76
N LEU A 10 -14.48 -1.34 -19.52
CA LEU A 10 -13.95 -1.22 -18.16
C LEU A 10 -14.73 -0.17 -17.38
N ASN A 11 -15.23 -0.59 -16.22
CA ASN A 11 -15.94 0.26 -15.26
C ASN A 11 -15.06 0.66 -14.07
N THR A 12 -13.74 0.44 -14.16
CA THR A 12 -12.83 0.74 -13.06
C THR A 12 -12.73 2.25 -12.83
N THR A 13 -12.77 2.66 -11.57
CA THR A 13 -12.54 4.05 -11.16
C THR A 13 -11.05 4.36 -10.96
N PHE A 14 -10.18 3.35 -11.14
CA PHE A 14 -8.75 3.49 -11.01
C PHE A 14 -8.14 4.17 -12.23
N ASP A 15 -7.30 5.18 -12.00
CA ASP A 15 -6.52 5.82 -13.05
C ASP A 15 -5.34 4.92 -13.46
N LEU A 16 -5.50 4.19 -14.57
CA LEU A 16 -4.47 3.29 -15.10
C LEU A 16 -3.15 4.00 -15.43
N SER A 17 -3.17 5.32 -15.66
CA SER A 17 -1.95 6.09 -15.93
C SER A 17 -0.98 6.14 -14.73
N LEU A 18 -1.47 5.82 -13.53
CA LEU A 18 -0.63 5.60 -12.35
C LEU A 18 0.27 4.35 -12.48
N ILE A 19 -0.02 3.47 -13.43
CA ILE A 19 0.78 2.28 -13.77
C ILE A 19 1.47 2.51 -15.12
N ALA A 20 0.70 2.66 -16.20
CA ALA A 20 1.17 2.89 -17.56
C ALA A 20 0.01 3.31 -18.50
N PRO A 21 0.30 3.83 -19.70
CA PRO A 21 -0.74 4.02 -20.73
C PRO A 21 -1.46 2.69 -21.04
N PRO A 22 -2.79 2.70 -21.27
CA PRO A 22 -3.56 1.48 -21.55
C PRO A 22 -2.98 0.59 -22.65
N GLU A 23 -2.48 1.17 -23.74
CA GLU A 23 -1.89 0.47 -24.88
C GLU A 23 -0.64 -0.36 -24.52
N ASP A 24 0.05 0.01 -23.45
CA ASP A 24 1.24 -0.67 -22.93
C ASP A 24 0.89 -1.78 -21.92
N ILE A 25 -0.38 -1.89 -21.50
CA ILE A 25 -0.84 -2.79 -20.45
C ILE A 25 -1.51 -4.04 -21.04
N MET A 26 -1.21 -5.19 -20.44
CA MET A 26 -1.98 -6.42 -20.60
C MET A 26 -2.20 -7.07 -19.25
N PHE A 27 -3.44 -7.44 -18.93
CA PHE A 27 -3.75 -8.28 -17.79
C PHE A 27 -3.76 -9.74 -18.22
N PHE A 28 -3.33 -10.65 -17.36
CA PHE A 28 -3.41 -12.07 -17.64
C PHE A 28 -3.59 -12.93 -16.39
N ASP A 29 -4.08 -14.14 -16.63
CA ASP A 29 -4.36 -15.19 -15.66
C ASP A 29 -4.39 -16.53 -16.42
N ILE A 30 -3.94 -17.60 -15.77
CA ILE A 30 -3.88 -18.93 -16.37
C ILE A 30 -4.68 -19.96 -15.58
N GLU A 31 -5.23 -20.93 -16.30
CA GLU A 31 -5.79 -22.13 -15.69
C GLU A 31 -4.97 -23.37 -16.05
N THR A 32 -4.73 -24.20 -15.05
CA THR A 32 -3.82 -25.34 -15.14
C THR A 32 -4.48 -26.58 -14.56
N THR A 33 -4.05 -27.76 -15.03
CA THR A 33 -4.54 -29.03 -14.47
C THR A 33 -3.86 -29.42 -13.15
N GLY A 34 -3.19 -28.47 -12.51
CA GLY A 34 -2.55 -28.62 -11.19
C GLY A 34 -1.38 -27.65 -10.98
N LEU A 35 -0.84 -27.66 -9.77
CA LEU A 35 0.09 -26.60 -9.30
C LEU A 35 1.54 -26.73 -9.78
N SER A 36 1.87 -27.75 -10.59
CA SER A 36 3.25 -28.06 -10.96
C SER A 36 3.40 -28.18 -12.47
N ALA A 37 4.06 -27.20 -13.11
CA ALA A 37 4.35 -27.21 -14.54
C ALA A 37 5.03 -28.50 -15.05
N TRP A 38 5.77 -29.23 -14.20
CA TRP A 38 6.38 -30.52 -14.55
C TRP A 38 5.40 -31.68 -14.78
N LYS A 39 4.18 -31.57 -14.25
CA LYS A 39 3.20 -32.67 -14.18
C LYS A 39 1.81 -32.26 -14.63
N SER A 40 1.59 -30.97 -14.78
CA SER A 40 0.30 -30.36 -15.06
C SER A 40 0.42 -29.57 -16.35
N GLY A 41 -0.63 -29.63 -17.14
CA GLY A 41 -0.78 -28.88 -18.37
C GLY A 41 -1.47 -27.55 -18.14
N LEU A 42 -1.34 -26.68 -19.13
CA LEU A 42 -2.07 -25.43 -19.25
C LEU A 42 -3.31 -25.69 -20.10
N TYR A 43 -4.49 -25.31 -19.61
CA TYR A 43 -5.70 -25.45 -20.41
C TYR A 43 -6.36 -24.15 -20.81
N LEU A 44 -6.02 -23.03 -20.17
CA LEU A 44 -6.57 -21.72 -20.52
C LEU A 44 -5.57 -20.61 -20.20
N ILE A 45 -5.39 -19.66 -21.12
CA ILE A 45 -4.83 -18.34 -20.83
C ILE A 45 -5.88 -17.30 -21.15
N GLY A 46 -6.25 -16.51 -20.15
CA GLY A 46 -7.08 -15.33 -20.29
C GLY A 46 -6.22 -14.08 -20.39
N LEU A 47 -6.59 -13.16 -21.27
CA LEU A 47 -5.90 -11.89 -21.50
C LEU A 47 -6.90 -10.76 -21.61
N LEU A 48 -6.57 -9.62 -21.02
CA LEU A 48 -7.26 -8.36 -21.29
C LEU A 48 -6.23 -7.35 -21.79
N THR A 49 -6.42 -6.92 -23.03
CA THR A 49 -5.51 -6.01 -23.74
C THR A 49 -6.26 -4.80 -24.27
N TYR A 50 -5.55 -3.69 -24.44
CA TYR A 50 -6.05 -2.48 -25.07
C TYR A 50 -5.36 -2.23 -26.41
N ASP A 51 -6.15 -2.05 -27.47
CA ASP A 51 -5.69 -1.51 -28.75
C ASP A 51 -6.56 -0.28 -29.12
N ASP A 52 -7.72 -0.48 -29.76
CA ASP A 52 -8.75 0.55 -30.02
C ASP A 52 -9.91 0.48 -29.00
N GLY A 53 -9.63 -0.10 -27.83
CA GLY A 53 -10.63 -0.52 -26.84
C GLY A 53 -10.17 -1.79 -26.13
N TRP A 54 -10.77 -2.05 -24.97
CA TRP A 54 -10.46 -3.24 -24.16
C TRP A 54 -11.09 -4.49 -24.76
N LYS A 55 -10.30 -5.57 -24.80
CA LYS A 55 -10.73 -6.86 -25.35
C LYS A 55 -10.28 -7.98 -24.44
N LEU A 56 -11.23 -8.83 -24.05
CA LEU A 56 -10.93 -10.14 -23.47
C LEU A 56 -10.57 -11.08 -24.61
N ILE A 57 -9.44 -11.77 -24.48
CA ILE A 57 -9.01 -12.86 -25.34
C ILE A 57 -8.78 -14.08 -24.46
N GLN A 58 -9.39 -15.21 -24.82
CA GLN A 58 -9.19 -16.47 -24.12
C GLN A 58 -8.68 -17.52 -25.10
N TYR A 59 -7.55 -18.14 -24.78
CA TYR A 59 -6.96 -19.25 -25.52
C TYR A 59 -7.15 -20.54 -24.72
N PHE A 60 -8.04 -21.41 -25.18
CA PHE A 60 -8.40 -22.65 -24.52
C PHE A 60 -7.79 -23.85 -25.25
N CYS A 61 -7.06 -24.71 -24.51
CA CYS A 61 -6.49 -25.94 -25.02
C CYS A 61 -7.54 -27.05 -24.99
N GLU A 62 -7.91 -27.55 -26.16
CA GLU A 62 -8.77 -28.73 -26.28
C GLU A 62 -7.97 -30.00 -25.96
N ASP A 63 -6.68 -29.99 -26.34
CA ASP A 63 -5.70 -31.04 -26.08
C ASP A 63 -4.34 -30.45 -25.67
N VAL A 64 -3.50 -31.26 -25.02
CA VAL A 64 -2.14 -30.85 -24.59
C VAL A 64 -1.29 -30.36 -25.77
N SER A 65 -1.51 -30.88 -26.98
CA SER A 65 -0.82 -30.42 -28.19
C SER A 65 -1.11 -28.95 -28.56
N ASP A 66 -2.18 -28.34 -28.03
CA ASP A 66 -2.49 -26.93 -28.24
C ASP A 66 -1.55 -25.99 -27.45
N GLU A 67 -0.92 -26.46 -26.36
CA GLU A 67 -0.16 -25.62 -25.43
C GLU A 67 0.92 -24.79 -26.13
N VAL A 68 1.68 -25.39 -27.06
CA VAL A 68 2.72 -24.69 -27.82
C VAL A 68 2.14 -23.53 -28.64
N THR A 69 0.98 -23.74 -29.26
CA THR A 69 0.31 -22.71 -30.06
C THR A 69 -0.26 -21.62 -29.15
N VAL A 70 -0.85 -21.98 -28.01
CA VAL A 70 -1.36 -21.04 -27.01
C VAL A 70 -0.24 -20.16 -26.48
N LEU A 71 0.90 -20.76 -26.10
CA LEU A 71 2.09 -20.05 -25.65
C LEU A 71 2.62 -19.10 -26.73
N GLY A 72 2.75 -19.55 -27.97
CA GLY A 72 3.19 -18.71 -29.07
C GLY A 72 2.30 -17.48 -29.29
N ASN A 73 0.97 -17.66 -29.23
CA ASN A 73 0.01 -16.56 -29.33
C ASN A 73 0.10 -15.59 -28.15
N PHE A 74 0.22 -16.12 -26.92
CA PHE A 74 0.42 -15.32 -25.72
C PHE A 74 1.66 -14.43 -25.83
N PHE A 75 2.82 -15.01 -26.15
CA PHE A 75 4.07 -14.24 -26.26
C PHE A 75 4.08 -13.27 -27.43
N THR A 76 3.39 -13.59 -28.53
CA THR A 76 3.22 -12.66 -29.65
C THR A 76 2.48 -11.41 -29.19
N LEU A 77 1.38 -11.55 -28.44
CA LEU A 77 0.66 -10.39 -27.91
C LEU A 77 1.47 -9.68 -26.81
N LEU A 78 2.10 -10.43 -25.90
CA LEU A 78 2.94 -9.88 -24.84
C LEU A 78 4.05 -8.99 -25.40
N SER A 79 4.62 -9.35 -26.56
CA SER A 79 5.70 -8.59 -27.20
C SER A 79 5.32 -7.17 -27.61
N THR A 80 4.03 -6.84 -27.66
CA THR A 80 3.55 -5.49 -27.98
C THR A 80 3.29 -4.64 -26.72
N LYS A 81 3.54 -5.19 -25.53
CA LYS A 81 3.18 -4.61 -24.24
C LYS A 81 4.43 -4.37 -23.39
N LYS A 82 4.34 -3.44 -22.45
CA LYS A 82 5.44 -3.11 -21.52
C LYS A 82 5.15 -3.55 -20.09
N ILE A 83 3.88 -3.56 -19.69
CA ILE A 83 3.44 -3.96 -18.35
C ILE A 83 2.51 -5.17 -18.44
N LEU A 84 2.87 -6.23 -17.72
CA LEU A 84 2.05 -7.42 -17.55
C LEU A 84 1.44 -7.42 -16.15
N ILE A 85 0.14 -7.13 -16.06
CA ILE A 85 -0.59 -7.09 -14.80
C ILE A 85 -1.16 -8.48 -14.50
N SER A 86 -1.00 -8.94 -13.26
CA SER A 86 -1.56 -10.20 -12.78
C SER A 86 -1.94 -10.14 -11.31
N PHE A 87 -2.71 -11.11 -10.84
CA PHE A 87 -2.99 -11.29 -9.42
C PHE A 87 -2.22 -12.49 -8.89
N ASN A 88 -1.09 -12.26 -8.21
CA ASN A 88 -0.17 -13.32 -7.75
C ASN A 88 0.54 -14.07 -8.90
N GLY A 89 0.67 -13.46 -10.08
CA GLY A 89 1.30 -14.09 -11.24
C GLY A 89 2.81 -14.30 -11.10
N ASP A 90 3.52 -13.45 -10.34
CA ASP A 90 4.93 -13.70 -10.03
C ASP A 90 5.11 -14.95 -9.16
N GLY A 91 4.10 -15.28 -8.35
CA GLY A 91 4.11 -16.41 -7.45
C GLY A 91 3.78 -17.74 -8.15
N PHE A 92 3.01 -17.70 -9.24
CA PHE A 92 2.48 -18.88 -9.89
C PHE A 92 2.54 -18.83 -11.42
N ASP A 93 1.77 -17.94 -12.05
CA ASP A 93 1.51 -17.91 -13.48
C ASP A 93 2.79 -17.75 -14.32
N ILE A 94 3.60 -16.73 -14.02
CA ILE A 94 4.85 -16.44 -14.74
C ILE A 94 5.85 -17.59 -14.56
N PRO A 95 6.12 -18.10 -13.34
CA PRO A 95 6.94 -19.31 -13.17
C PRO A 95 6.41 -20.53 -13.93
N PHE A 96 5.09 -20.74 -13.96
CA PHE A 96 4.48 -21.88 -14.64
C PHE A 96 4.71 -21.81 -16.15
N ILE A 97 4.39 -20.67 -16.77
CA ILE A 97 4.60 -20.43 -18.20
C ILE A 97 6.08 -20.49 -18.56
N SER A 98 6.96 -19.89 -17.75
CA SER A 98 8.41 -19.92 -17.98
C SER A 98 8.96 -21.35 -18.02
N ARG A 99 8.44 -22.24 -17.16
CA ARG A 99 8.81 -23.65 -17.16
C ARG A 99 8.30 -24.41 -18.37
N MET A 100 7.08 -24.13 -18.82
CA MET A 100 6.57 -24.74 -20.05
C MET A 100 7.36 -24.30 -21.28
N VAL A 101 7.74 -23.02 -21.35
CA VAL A 101 8.63 -22.49 -22.40
C VAL A 101 9.95 -23.24 -22.42
N GLU A 102 10.56 -23.48 -21.25
CA GLU A 102 11.78 -24.29 -21.13
C GLU A 102 11.56 -25.75 -21.58
N GLN A 103 10.49 -26.39 -21.12
CA GLN A 103 10.16 -27.78 -21.44
C GLN A 103 9.90 -28.01 -22.93
N TYR A 104 9.24 -27.05 -23.59
CA TYR A 104 8.95 -27.09 -25.02
C TYR A 104 10.06 -26.48 -25.89
N GLU A 105 11.19 -26.06 -25.28
CA GLU A 105 12.33 -25.44 -25.95
C GLU A 105 11.92 -24.22 -26.81
N LEU A 106 10.97 -23.41 -26.33
CA LEU A 106 10.42 -22.27 -27.06
C LEU A 106 11.32 -21.03 -26.90
N PRO A 107 11.48 -20.20 -27.95
CA PRO A 107 12.38 -19.04 -27.93
C PRO A 107 11.71 -17.79 -27.31
N TYR A 108 11.01 -17.95 -26.19
CA TYR A 108 10.26 -16.88 -25.54
C TYR A 108 10.80 -16.59 -24.13
N SER A 109 10.62 -15.36 -23.67
CA SER A 109 10.91 -14.98 -22.29
C SER A 109 10.08 -13.78 -21.86
N PHE A 110 10.05 -13.52 -20.55
CA PHE A 110 9.42 -12.34 -19.96
C PHE A 110 10.40 -11.16 -19.82
N ASP A 111 11.59 -11.20 -20.42
CA ASP A 111 12.66 -10.21 -20.14
C ASP A 111 12.34 -8.79 -20.61
N ASN A 112 11.45 -8.65 -21.59
CA ASN A 112 11.09 -7.36 -22.19
C ASN A 112 9.79 -6.77 -21.63
N VAL A 113 9.24 -7.35 -20.55
CA VAL A 113 8.01 -6.87 -19.91
C VAL A 113 8.23 -6.71 -18.40
N GLU A 114 7.69 -5.65 -17.83
CA GLU A 114 7.65 -5.49 -16.38
C GLU A 114 6.42 -6.18 -15.81
N SER A 115 6.62 -7.08 -14.85
CA SER A 115 5.51 -7.67 -14.11
C SER A 115 4.97 -6.72 -13.05
N PHE A 116 3.66 -6.50 -13.07
CA PHE A 116 2.92 -5.78 -12.04
C PHE A 116 1.99 -6.75 -11.31
N ASP A 117 2.51 -7.36 -10.23
CA ASP A 117 1.75 -8.28 -9.39
C ASP A 117 0.93 -7.53 -8.33
N ILE A 118 -0.40 -7.48 -8.53
CA ILE A 118 -1.34 -6.81 -7.63
C ILE A 118 -1.24 -7.35 -6.20
N PHE A 119 -1.14 -8.68 -6.03
CA PHE A 119 -1.09 -9.31 -4.72
C PHE A 119 0.12 -8.82 -3.92
N LYS A 120 1.29 -8.70 -4.55
CA LYS A 120 2.49 -8.16 -3.91
C LYS A 120 2.31 -6.70 -3.51
N LYS A 121 1.76 -5.88 -4.41
CA LYS A 121 1.55 -4.44 -4.17
C LYS A 121 0.57 -4.19 -3.02
N ILE A 122 -0.53 -4.95 -2.93
CA ILE A 122 -1.54 -4.77 -1.86
C ILE A 122 -1.19 -5.50 -0.56
N ARG A 123 -0.14 -6.32 -0.54
CA ARG A 123 0.25 -7.10 0.65
C ARG A 123 0.39 -6.29 1.94
N PRO A 124 0.99 -5.08 1.94
CA PRO A 124 1.10 -4.24 3.13
C PRO A 124 -0.25 -3.82 3.70
N LEU A 125 -1.30 -3.74 2.86
CA LEU A 125 -2.62 -3.27 3.23
C LEU A 125 -3.46 -4.29 3.99
N LYS A 126 -3.10 -5.58 4.01
CA LYS A 126 -3.94 -6.64 4.64
C LYS A 126 -4.36 -6.27 6.06
N LYS A 127 -3.41 -5.84 6.89
CA LYS A 127 -3.67 -5.49 8.29
C LYS A 127 -4.42 -4.17 8.40
N LEU A 128 -4.09 -3.22 7.53
CA LEU A 128 -4.68 -1.89 7.53
C LEU A 128 -6.17 -1.92 7.19
N LEU A 129 -6.54 -2.73 6.19
CA LEU A 129 -7.91 -2.89 5.71
C LEU A 129 -8.66 -4.03 6.41
N GLU A 130 -8.06 -4.64 7.43
CA GLU A 130 -8.62 -5.76 8.20
C GLU A 130 -9.12 -6.94 7.35
N LEU A 131 -8.47 -7.18 6.20
CA LEU A 131 -8.88 -8.23 5.28
C LEU A 131 -8.51 -9.63 5.82
N PRO A 132 -9.44 -10.62 5.77
CA PRO A 132 -9.17 -11.96 6.29
C PRO A 132 -8.03 -12.64 5.50
N ASN A 133 -8.00 -12.42 4.19
CA ASN A 133 -6.95 -12.85 3.28
C ASN A 133 -6.89 -11.88 2.08
N LEU A 134 -5.91 -12.06 1.20
CA LEU A 134 -5.73 -11.23 0.00
C LEU A 134 -5.98 -12.03 -1.28
N LYS A 135 -6.93 -12.98 -1.27
CA LYS A 135 -7.38 -13.61 -2.51
C LYS A 135 -8.16 -12.58 -3.33
N LEU A 136 -8.18 -12.73 -4.65
CA LEU A 136 -8.90 -11.86 -5.58
C LEU A 136 -10.38 -11.70 -5.17
N LYS A 137 -11.09 -12.82 -4.96
CA LYS A 137 -12.48 -12.86 -4.43
C LYS A 137 -12.71 -12.05 -3.13
N THR A 138 -11.70 -11.99 -2.25
CA THR A 138 -11.82 -11.21 -1.00
C THR A 138 -11.65 -9.71 -1.26
N CYS A 139 -10.75 -9.34 -2.16
CA CYS A 139 -10.50 -7.96 -2.57
C CYS A 139 -11.71 -7.39 -3.35
N GLU A 140 -12.27 -8.17 -4.25
CA GLU A 140 -13.49 -7.82 -5.00
C GLU A 140 -14.67 -7.57 -4.08
N LYS A 141 -14.94 -8.50 -3.15
CA LYS A 141 -16.02 -8.34 -2.19
C LYS A 141 -15.84 -7.08 -1.33
N TYR A 142 -14.60 -6.76 -0.94
CA TYR A 142 -14.31 -5.53 -0.21
C TYR A 142 -14.66 -4.27 -1.03
N LEU A 143 -14.48 -4.32 -2.34
CA LEU A 143 -14.84 -3.26 -3.27
C LEU A 143 -16.31 -3.31 -3.74
N GLY A 144 -17.12 -4.25 -3.24
CA GLY A 144 -18.52 -4.40 -3.63
C GLY A 144 -18.73 -5.04 -5.00
N ILE A 145 -17.73 -5.75 -5.52
CA ILE A 145 -17.83 -6.55 -6.76
C ILE A 145 -18.40 -7.92 -6.39
N TYR A 146 -19.44 -8.36 -7.10
CA TYR A 146 -20.12 -9.64 -6.91
C TYR A 146 -19.95 -10.49 -8.17
N ARG A 147 -19.60 -11.76 -7.99
CA ARG A 147 -19.38 -12.74 -9.07
C ARG A 147 -20.60 -13.62 -9.31
N GLU A 148 -20.74 -14.10 -10.54
CA GLU A 148 -21.63 -15.22 -10.85
C GLU A 148 -20.94 -16.56 -10.57
N ASP A 149 -19.62 -16.67 -10.80
CA ASP A 149 -18.85 -17.88 -10.58
C ASP A 149 -18.88 -18.39 -9.13
N GLN A 150 -19.29 -19.65 -9.00
CA GLN A 150 -19.38 -20.37 -7.73
C GLN A 150 -18.24 -21.38 -7.52
N PHE A 151 -17.43 -21.66 -8.55
CA PHE A 151 -16.40 -22.69 -8.48
C PHE A 151 -15.09 -22.14 -7.92
N SER A 152 -14.27 -23.02 -7.38
CA SER A 152 -12.86 -22.74 -7.15
C SER A 152 -12.03 -23.29 -8.31
N GLY A 153 -10.84 -22.72 -8.56
CA GLY A 153 -9.93 -23.27 -9.58
C GLY A 153 -9.62 -24.76 -9.38
N GLY A 154 -9.62 -25.25 -8.14
CA GLY A 154 -9.46 -26.69 -7.85
C GLY A 154 -10.64 -27.55 -8.32
N ASP A 155 -11.85 -27.01 -8.31
CA ASP A 155 -13.04 -27.71 -8.81
C ASP A 155 -13.02 -27.78 -10.34
N LEU A 156 -12.54 -26.72 -11.00
CA LEU A 156 -12.49 -26.60 -12.46
C LEU A 156 -11.53 -27.60 -13.12
N ILE A 157 -10.50 -28.06 -12.41
CA ILE A 157 -9.60 -29.12 -12.91
C ILE A 157 -10.40 -30.37 -13.29
N ASN A 158 -11.34 -30.80 -12.45
CA ASN A 158 -12.18 -31.97 -12.74
C ASN A 158 -13.15 -31.69 -13.88
N VAL A 159 -13.72 -30.47 -13.93
CA VAL A 159 -14.61 -30.04 -15.01
C VAL A 159 -13.88 -30.09 -16.36
N TYR A 160 -12.62 -29.67 -16.42
CA TYR A 160 -11.79 -29.75 -17.62
C TYR A 160 -11.59 -31.21 -18.08
N PHE A 161 -11.19 -32.11 -17.19
CA PHE A 161 -11.02 -33.52 -17.55
C PHE A 161 -12.32 -34.22 -17.96
N ASP A 162 -13.45 -33.83 -17.36
CA ASP A 162 -14.76 -34.34 -17.75
C ASP A 162 -15.26 -33.74 -19.06
N TRP A 163 -14.86 -32.50 -19.38
CA TRP A 163 -15.10 -31.88 -20.67
C TRP A 163 -14.27 -32.56 -21.77
N GLN A 164 -13.01 -32.91 -21.54
CA GLN A 164 -12.18 -33.63 -22.52
C GLN A 164 -12.75 -35.00 -22.91
N LYS A 165 -13.42 -35.69 -21.97
CA LYS A 165 -14.06 -36.99 -22.22
C LYS A 165 -15.42 -36.87 -22.90
N ASP A 166 -16.18 -35.84 -22.51
CA ASP A 166 -17.55 -35.60 -22.94
C ASP A 166 -17.75 -34.08 -23.11
N PRO A 167 -17.39 -33.54 -24.28
CA PRO A 167 -17.44 -32.10 -24.52
C PRO A 167 -18.90 -31.62 -24.58
N THR A 168 -19.30 -30.81 -23.61
CA THR A 168 -20.59 -30.12 -23.61
C THR A 168 -20.40 -28.60 -23.52
N GLU A 169 -21.34 -27.85 -24.09
CA GLU A 169 -21.30 -26.38 -24.11
C GLU A 169 -21.38 -25.81 -22.68
N GLU A 170 -22.10 -26.46 -21.77
CA GLU A 170 -22.24 -26.02 -20.38
C GLU A 170 -20.92 -26.11 -19.61
N LYS A 171 -20.19 -27.22 -19.76
CA LYS A 171 -18.87 -27.39 -19.11
C LYS A 171 -17.85 -26.40 -19.68
N LEU A 172 -17.82 -26.21 -21.00
CA LEU A 172 -16.94 -25.24 -21.64
C LEU A 172 -17.25 -23.82 -21.17
N SER A 173 -18.53 -23.45 -21.15
CA SER A 173 -18.98 -22.13 -20.69
C SER A 173 -18.59 -21.90 -19.23
N CYS A 174 -18.68 -22.92 -18.38
CA CYS A 174 -18.25 -22.82 -16.99
C CYS A 174 -16.74 -22.58 -16.85
N LEU A 175 -15.91 -23.30 -17.61
CA LEU A 175 -14.44 -23.14 -17.61
C LEU A 175 -14.03 -21.75 -18.11
N LEU A 176 -14.65 -21.28 -19.19
CA LEU A 176 -14.37 -19.97 -19.76
C LEU A 176 -14.87 -18.83 -18.86
N LEU A 177 -16.03 -18.98 -18.20
CA LEU A 177 -16.63 -17.96 -17.34
C LEU A 177 -15.73 -17.60 -16.16
N HIS A 178 -15.13 -18.60 -15.49
CA HIS A 178 -14.28 -18.35 -14.33
C HIS A 178 -13.09 -17.44 -14.66
N ASN A 179 -12.30 -17.84 -15.66
CA ASN A 179 -11.15 -17.07 -16.11
C ASN A 179 -11.56 -15.73 -16.74
N ALA A 180 -12.70 -15.66 -17.42
CA ALA A 180 -13.24 -14.40 -17.93
C ALA A 180 -13.56 -13.43 -16.79
N GLU A 181 -14.23 -13.88 -15.72
CA GLU A 181 -14.53 -13.05 -14.55
C GLU A 181 -13.25 -12.64 -13.80
N ASP A 182 -12.27 -13.54 -13.65
CA ASP A 182 -10.98 -13.20 -13.02
C ASP A 182 -10.25 -12.09 -13.77
N ILE A 183 -10.21 -12.19 -15.10
CA ILE A 183 -9.58 -11.19 -15.96
C ILE A 183 -10.37 -9.87 -16.00
N GLU A 184 -11.68 -9.91 -16.21
CA GLU A 184 -12.52 -8.71 -16.33
C GLU A 184 -12.62 -7.95 -15.01
N ASN A 185 -12.57 -8.63 -13.86
CA ASN A 185 -12.60 -7.99 -12.56
C ASN A 185 -11.23 -7.49 -12.09
N MET A 186 -10.13 -7.98 -12.67
CA MET A 186 -8.78 -7.59 -12.23
C MET A 186 -8.52 -6.07 -12.29
N PRO A 187 -8.89 -5.32 -13.35
CA PRO A 187 -8.80 -3.87 -13.37
C PRO A 187 -9.65 -3.18 -12.31
N ASN A 188 -10.79 -3.79 -11.94
CA ASN A 188 -11.71 -3.26 -10.94
C ASN A 188 -11.20 -3.47 -9.51
N VAL A 189 -10.13 -4.26 -9.31
CA VAL A 189 -9.46 -4.45 -8.01
C VAL A 189 -8.33 -3.47 -7.77
N LEU A 190 -7.80 -2.84 -8.83
CA LEU A 190 -6.76 -1.81 -8.73
C LEU A 190 -7.09 -0.61 -7.80
N PRO A 191 -8.36 -0.18 -7.61
CA PRO A 191 -8.69 0.86 -6.63
C PRO A 191 -8.18 0.60 -5.20
N ILE A 192 -7.88 -0.65 -4.79
CA ILE A 192 -7.23 -0.93 -3.50
C ILE A 192 -5.84 -0.27 -3.41
N LEU A 193 -5.14 -0.08 -4.53
CA LEU A 193 -3.85 0.61 -4.53
C LEU A 193 -3.98 2.09 -4.15
N ASN A 194 -5.16 2.68 -4.27
CA ASN A 194 -5.38 4.07 -3.86
C ASN A 194 -5.14 4.29 -2.38
N TYR A 195 -5.26 3.27 -1.51
CA TYR A 195 -4.86 3.40 -0.11
C TYR A 195 -3.36 3.65 0.04
N ILE A 196 -2.53 3.01 -0.78
CA ILE A 196 -1.08 3.25 -0.78
C ILE A 196 -0.82 4.65 -1.32
N TYR A 197 -1.35 4.99 -2.49
CA TYR A 197 -1.12 6.29 -3.10
C TYR A 197 -1.64 7.46 -2.26
N ALA A 198 -2.78 7.31 -1.58
CA ALA A 198 -3.30 8.30 -0.65
C ALA A 198 -2.42 8.49 0.59
N LEU A 199 -1.66 7.46 0.99
CA LEU A 199 -0.77 7.49 2.16
C LEU A 199 0.69 7.79 1.81
N THR A 200 1.11 7.66 0.55
CA THR A 200 2.50 7.87 0.15
C THR A 200 2.69 8.99 -0.86
N GLY A 201 1.61 9.51 -1.42
CA GLY A 201 1.63 10.56 -2.44
C GLY A 201 2.10 11.92 -1.94
N ASP A 202 1.84 12.95 -2.73
CA ASP A 202 2.09 14.33 -2.35
C ASP A 202 0.92 14.90 -1.55
N PHE A 203 1.25 15.68 -0.53
CA PHE A 203 0.30 16.22 0.41
C PHE A 203 0.26 17.73 0.32
N SER A 204 -0.96 18.27 0.26
CA SER A 204 -1.21 19.71 0.33
C SER A 204 -2.16 19.99 1.48
N LEU A 205 -1.71 20.77 2.46
CA LEU A 205 -2.52 21.16 3.61
C LEU A 205 -3.66 22.09 3.16
N LYS A 206 -4.89 21.79 3.57
CA LYS A 206 -6.10 22.55 3.24
C LYS A 206 -6.61 23.37 4.40
N SER A 207 -6.66 22.77 5.58
CA SER A 207 -7.11 23.44 6.79
C SER A 207 -6.42 22.90 8.03
N ARG A 208 -6.48 23.71 9.09
CA ARG A 208 -5.94 23.41 10.41
C ARG A 208 -6.93 23.94 11.45
N GLU A 209 -7.32 23.10 12.39
CA GLU A 209 -8.29 23.44 13.43
C GLU A 209 -7.84 22.88 14.77
N LEU A 210 -7.88 23.72 15.80
CA LEU A 210 -7.68 23.29 17.18
C LEU A 210 -9.05 23.01 17.79
N VAL A 211 -9.32 21.75 18.11
CA VAL A 211 -10.58 21.28 18.66
C VAL A 211 -10.38 20.86 20.11
N GLU A 212 -11.27 21.29 20.99
CA GLU A 212 -11.29 20.83 22.38
C GLU A 212 -12.37 19.77 22.54
N LEU A 213 -11.98 18.57 23.00
CA LEU A 213 -12.90 17.45 23.15
C LEU A 213 -13.82 17.67 24.37
N PRO A 214 -15.14 17.78 24.19
CA PRO A 214 -16.07 18.16 25.28
C PRO A 214 -16.06 17.21 26.48
N SER A 215 -15.70 15.95 26.26
CA SER A 215 -15.72 14.89 27.27
C SER A 215 -14.44 14.77 28.09
N THR A 216 -13.33 15.34 27.63
CA THR A 216 -11.99 15.12 28.24
C THR A 216 -11.17 16.39 28.42
N GLU A 217 -11.63 17.55 27.94
CA GLU A 217 -10.89 18.82 27.89
C GLU A 217 -9.54 18.70 27.15
N LYS A 218 -9.34 17.61 26.40
CA LYS A 218 -8.14 17.39 25.60
C LYS A 218 -8.19 18.24 24.35
N LYS A 219 -7.08 18.90 24.05
CA LYS A 219 -6.88 19.68 22.82
C LYS A 219 -6.35 18.77 21.71
N VAL A 220 -7.01 18.80 20.56
CA VAL A 220 -6.68 18.02 19.37
C VAL A 220 -6.42 18.97 18.22
N LEU A 221 -5.28 18.80 17.55
CA LEU A 221 -5.00 19.47 16.30
C LEU A 221 -5.52 18.61 15.14
N SER A 222 -6.48 19.15 14.39
CA SER A 222 -7.01 18.56 13.16
C SER A 222 -6.32 19.22 11.96
N LEU A 223 -5.70 18.41 11.10
CA LEU A 223 -5.02 18.82 9.88
C LEU A 223 -5.65 18.10 8.70
N THR A 224 -6.23 18.83 7.76
CA THR A 224 -6.85 18.24 6.56
C THR A 224 -5.93 18.44 5.36
N TYR A 225 -5.63 17.36 4.66
CA TYR A 225 -4.80 17.30 3.47
C TYR A 225 -5.62 16.79 2.28
N SER A 226 -5.28 17.22 1.07
CA SER A 226 -5.75 16.53 -0.13
C SER A 226 -4.97 15.24 -0.36
N CYS A 227 -5.67 14.19 -0.78
CA CYS A 227 -5.09 12.92 -1.17
C CYS A 227 -5.84 12.32 -2.37
N LEU A 228 -5.33 11.19 -2.89
CA LEU A 228 -6.08 10.41 -3.89
C LEU A 228 -7.34 9.80 -3.24
N PRO A 229 -8.50 9.78 -3.93
CA PRO A 229 -9.71 9.16 -3.40
C PRO A 229 -9.55 7.68 -3.12
N VAL A 230 -9.97 7.24 -1.93
CA VAL A 230 -10.03 5.83 -1.55
C VAL A 230 -11.42 5.24 -1.78
N PRO A 231 -11.53 3.94 -2.16
CA PRO A 231 -12.82 3.35 -2.52
C PRO A 231 -13.78 3.19 -1.33
N VAL A 232 -13.25 2.86 -0.16
CA VAL A 232 -14.00 2.78 1.11
C VAL A 232 -13.30 3.66 2.14
N PRO A 233 -14.03 4.51 2.89
CA PRO A 233 -13.43 5.33 3.95
C PRO A 233 -12.60 4.49 4.92
N LEU A 234 -11.49 5.06 5.38
CA LEU A 234 -10.52 4.36 6.23
C LEU A 234 -10.23 5.16 7.49
N ASP A 235 -10.42 4.50 8.63
CA ASP A 235 -10.08 5.02 9.96
C ASP A 235 -8.87 4.27 10.52
N ILE A 236 -7.85 5.02 10.96
CA ILE A 236 -6.60 4.47 11.47
C ILE A 236 -6.32 5.08 12.83
N LYS A 237 -6.33 4.23 13.86
CA LYS A 237 -6.02 4.64 15.23
C LYS A 237 -4.57 4.33 15.59
N LEU A 238 -3.86 5.35 16.03
CA LEU A 238 -2.50 5.29 16.59
C LEU A 238 -2.51 5.84 18.03
N ASP A 239 -1.37 5.75 18.72
CA ASP A 239 -1.28 6.13 20.14
C ASP A 239 -1.70 7.58 20.42
N ASN A 240 -1.14 8.54 19.67
CA ASN A 240 -1.45 9.97 19.81
C ASN A 240 -2.10 10.56 18.55
N TRP A 241 -2.41 9.73 17.56
CA TRP A 241 -2.94 10.18 16.28
C TRP A 241 -4.13 9.35 15.85
N PHE A 242 -5.01 9.98 15.10
CA PHE A 242 -6.08 9.34 14.38
C PHE A 242 -6.06 9.87 12.95
N ILE A 243 -6.07 8.98 11.97
CA ILE A 243 -6.14 9.34 10.55
C ILE A 243 -7.48 8.86 10.03
N ASN A 244 -8.25 9.76 9.42
CA ASN A 244 -9.42 9.42 8.62
C ASN A 244 -9.13 9.76 7.15
N ILE A 245 -9.48 8.87 6.23
CA ILE A 245 -9.45 9.14 4.79
C ILE A 245 -10.85 8.93 4.25
N THR A 246 -11.45 9.99 3.71
CA THR A 246 -12.80 9.97 3.15
C THR A 246 -12.84 10.79 1.87
N GLY A 247 -13.17 10.15 0.75
CA GLY A 247 -13.10 10.81 -0.56
C GLY A 247 -11.68 11.33 -0.84
N PRO A 248 -11.51 12.55 -1.38
CA PRO A 248 -10.20 13.14 -1.70
C PRO A 248 -9.50 13.80 -0.50
N GLU A 249 -9.94 13.53 0.73
CA GLU A 249 -9.45 14.19 1.93
C GLU A 249 -8.86 13.17 2.92
N LEU A 250 -7.67 13.51 3.44
CA LEU A 250 -7.02 12.85 4.55
C LEU A 250 -7.02 13.82 5.73
N ASN A 251 -7.69 13.45 6.81
CA ASN A 251 -7.68 14.18 8.06
C ASN A 251 -6.77 13.50 9.09
N LEU A 252 -5.78 14.23 9.59
CA LEU A 252 -4.93 13.82 10.71
C LEU A 252 -5.32 14.59 11.97
N CYS A 253 -5.83 13.87 12.95
CA CYS A 253 -6.06 14.36 14.30
C CYS A 253 -4.86 13.98 15.19
N ALA A 254 -4.19 14.96 15.80
CA ALA A 254 -3.11 14.77 16.76
C ALA A 254 -3.53 15.23 18.16
N GLU A 255 -3.45 14.33 19.15
CA GLU A 255 -3.72 14.68 20.55
C GLU A 255 -2.55 15.49 21.13
N LEU A 256 -2.81 16.74 21.52
CA LEU A 256 -1.79 17.62 22.08
C LEU A 256 -1.57 17.30 23.56
N TYR A 257 -0.32 17.39 23.98
CA TYR A 257 0.08 17.24 25.38
C TYR A 257 0.20 18.60 26.06
N GLU A 258 -0.57 18.85 27.11
CA GLU A 258 -0.45 20.04 27.95
C GLU A 258 0.29 19.69 29.24
N GLY A 259 1.39 20.39 29.53
CA GLY A 259 2.18 20.12 30.72
C GLY A 259 3.60 20.66 30.68
N GLU A 260 4.54 19.88 31.21
CA GLU A 260 5.97 20.19 31.27
C GLU A 260 6.77 19.14 30.49
N LEU A 261 7.64 19.60 29.58
CA LEU A 261 8.61 18.78 28.86
C LEU A 261 10.03 19.31 29.05
N LYS A 262 11.02 18.55 28.60
CA LYS A 262 12.45 18.86 28.73
C LYS A 262 13.10 19.03 27.37
N PHE A 263 13.81 20.13 27.19
CA PHE A 263 14.78 20.29 26.10
C PHE A 263 16.15 19.83 26.60
N PHE A 264 16.70 18.77 26.02
CA PHE A 264 18.01 18.23 26.36
C PHE A 264 19.09 18.86 25.47
N TYR A 265 20.04 19.56 26.07
CA TYR A 265 21.12 20.21 25.33
C TYR A 265 22.11 19.16 24.79
N PRO A 266 22.36 19.10 23.47
CA PRO A 266 23.30 18.14 22.88
C PRO A 266 24.74 18.32 23.37
N ASP A 267 25.15 19.56 23.62
CA ASP A 267 26.50 19.95 24.04
C ASP A 267 26.66 19.97 25.58
N TYR A 268 26.11 18.96 26.26
CA TYR A 268 26.07 18.87 27.72
C TYR A 268 27.43 19.06 28.43
N GLN A 269 28.54 18.81 27.73
CA GLN A 269 29.89 19.03 28.23
C GLN A 269 30.16 20.50 28.61
N ASN A 270 29.39 21.43 28.06
CA ASN A 270 29.46 22.88 28.31
C ASN A 270 28.50 23.37 29.41
N TYR A 271 27.85 22.46 30.12
CA TYR A 271 26.84 22.77 31.11
C TYR A 271 27.17 22.23 32.50
N TYR A 272 26.61 22.89 33.50
CA TYR A 272 26.50 22.40 34.87
C TYR A 272 25.01 22.20 35.20
N TYR A 273 24.71 21.13 35.93
CA TYR A 273 23.38 20.86 36.44
C TYR A 273 23.23 21.39 37.87
N LEU A 274 22.13 22.08 38.13
CA LEU A 274 21.76 22.60 39.44
C LEU A 274 20.69 21.69 40.08
N PRO A 275 21.03 20.88 41.09
CA PRO A 275 20.09 19.90 41.64
C PRO A 275 18.90 20.50 42.40
N MET A 276 19.06 21.70 42.97
CA MET A 276 17.99 22.34 43.73
C MET A 276 16.96 23.00 42.81
N GLU A 277 17.42 23.56 41.68
CA GLU A 277 16.62 24.26 40.69
C GLU A 277 16.17 23.35 39.53
N ASP A 278 16.61 22.09 39.50
CA ASP A 278 16.26 21.07 38.50
C ASP A 278 16.44 21.56 37.05
N LYS A 279 17.60 22.18 36.77
CA LYS A 279 17.94 22.75 35.46
C LYS A 279 19.43 22.74 35.15
N ALA A 280 19.75 22.75 33.86
CA ALA A 280 21.12 22.95 33.37
C ALA A 280 21.40 24.43 33.07
N ILE A 281 22.63 24.86 33.35
CA ILE A 281 23.14 26.21 33.03
C ILE A 281 24.49 26.09 32.31
N HIS A 282 24.71 26.94 31.31
CA HIS A 282 25.97 26.98 30.57
C HIS A 282 27.14 27.41 31.48
N LYS A 283 28.35 26.93 31.20
CA LYS A 283 29.59 27.23 31.95
C LYS A 283 29.77 28.71 32.28
N SER A 284 29.49 29.59 31.32
CA SER A 284 29.61 31.06 31.48
C SER A 284 28.71 31.62 32.59
N VAL A 285 27.52 31.06 32.77
CA VAL A 285 26.59 31.46 33.84
C VAL A 285 26.94 30.74 35.14
N ALA A 286 27.45 29.51 35.03
CA ALA A 286 27.81 28.71 36.20
C ALA A 286 28.92 29.36 37.04
N GLU A 287 29.81 30.17 36.47
CA GLU A 287 30.89 30.88 37.19
C GLU A 287 30.38 31.69 38.39
N PHE A 288 29.15 32.18 38.34
CA PHE A 288 28.50 32.93 39.42
C PHE A 288 27.80 32.06 40.47
N VAL A 289 27.85 30.73 40.33
CA VAL A 289 27.22 29.76 41.24
C VAL A 289 28.28 29.00 42.03
N ASP A 290 28.13 28.95 43.36
CA ASP A 290 29.05 28.23 44.26
C ASP A 290 29.15 26.74 43.85
N ARG A 291 30.39 26.23 43.82
CA ARG A 291 30.73 24.87 43.38
C ARG A 291 29.95 23.79 44.13
N LYS A 292 29.54 24.02 45.38
CA LYS A 292 28.76 23.05 46.16
C LYS A 292 27.31 22.87 45.68
N TYR A 293 26.76 23.84 44.94
CA TYR A 293 25.38 23.80 44.44
C TYR A 293 25.27 23.35 42.98
N ARG A 294 26.40 23.07 42.31
CA ARG A 294 26.43 22.66 40.90
C ARG A 294 27.16 21.34 40.71
N LYS A 295 26.65 20.51 39.80
CA LYS A 295 27.30 19.26 39.37
C LYS A 295 27.64 19.36 37.89
N LYS A 296 28.68 18.67 37.42
CA LYS A 296 28.93 18.57 35.97
C LYS A 296 27.69 17.95 35.31
N ALA A 297 27.21 18.55 34.23
CA ALA A 297 26.10 17.99 33.50
C ALA A 297 26.54 16.72 32.75
N CYS A 298 25.61 15.78 32.61
CA CYS A 298 25.65 14.63 31.73
C CYS A 298 24.43 14.67 30.81
N ALA A 299 24.42 13.87 29.76
CA ALA A 299 23.33 13.89 28.79
C ALA A 299 21.93 13.72 29.43
N LYS A 300 21.81 12.96 30.53
CA LYS A 300 20.54 12.73 31.23
C LYS A 300 20.04 13.92 32.07
N ASN A 301 20.92 14.77 32.59
CA ASN A 301 20.53 15.90 33.46
C ASN A 301 20.77 17.26 32.81
N CYS A 302 21.26 17.29 31.57
CA CYS A 302 21.51 18.51 30.85
C CYS A 302 20.27 18.98 30.10
N TYR A 303 19.27 19.48 30.83
CA TYR A 303 18.04 19.97 30.23
C TYR A 303 17.53 21.28 30.82
N GLN A 304 16.59 21.90 30.10
CA GLN A 304 15.69 22.91 30.64
C GLN A 304 14.24 22.43 30.54
N LYS A 305 13.43 22.81 31.52
CA LYS A 305 11.99 22.54 31.53
C LYS A 305 11.25 23.58 30.72
N VAL A 306 10.28 23.13 29.94
CA VAL A 306 9.43 23.94 29.08
C VAL A 306 7.98 23.59 29.40
N ASN A 307 7.20 24.60 29.79
CA ASN A 307 5.77 24.46 30.03
C ASN A 307 4.98 24.96 28.81
N GLY A 308 3.86 24.30 28.51
CA GLY A 308 2.97 24.71 27.43
C GLY A 308 2.15 23.58 26.85
N LEU A 309 1.70 23.80 25.62
CA LEU A 309 1.00 22.82 24.79
C LEU A 309 1.99 22.28 23.76
N PHE A 310 1.96 20.96 23.53
CA PHE A 310 2.97 20.27 22.76
C PHE A 310 2.35 19.33 21.74
N LEU A 311 2.86 19.37 20.52
CA LEU A 311 2.51 18.48 19.44
C LEU A 311 3.41 17.24 19.51
N PRO A 312 2.87 16.01 19.63
CA PRO A 312 3.69 14.80 19.54
C PRO A 312 4.25 14.66 18.12
N GLU A 313 5.52 14.30 17.99
CA GLU A 313 6.17 14.04 16.70
C GLU A 313 6.93 12.69 16.74
N PRO A 314 6.71 11.79 15.77
CA PRO A 314 7.46 10.53 15.68
C PRO A 314 8.94 10.74 15.34
N GLU A 315 9.24 11.79 14.57
CA GLU A 315 10.56 12.21 14.13
C GLU A 315 10.70 13.72 14.34
N PRO A 316 11.92 14.27 14.51
CA PRO A 316 12.13 15.70 14.82
C PRO A 316 11.91 16.58 13.57
N VAL A 317 10.65 16.80 13.22
CA VAL A 317 10.24 17.65 12.09
C VAL A 317 10.38 19.11 12.46
N PHE A 318 10.04 19.45 13.71
CA PHE A 318 10.15 20.81 14.22
C PHE A 318 11.30 20.93 15.22
N SER A 319 11.82 22.15 15.35
CA SER A 319 12.94 22.44 16.24
C SER A 319 12.59 23.56 17.22
N PRO A 320 12.98 23.46 18.51
CA PRO A 320 13.68 22.34 19.12
C PRO A 320 12.75 21.17 19.48
N ALA A 321 13.27 19.94 19.40
CA ALA A 321 12.56 18.74 19.87
C ALA A 321 12.65 18.59 21.39
N LEU A 322 11.52 18.24 22.01
CA LEU A 322 11.32 18.10 23.45
C LEU A 322 10.97 16.65 23.80
N LEU A 323 11.27 16.25 25.03
CA LEU A 323 11.03 14.90 25.56
C LEU A 323 10.44 14.98 26.97
N LYS A 324 9.69 13.96 27.39
CA LYS A 324 9.27 13.84 28.79
C LYS A 324 10.47 13.45 29.66
N GLU A 325 11.19 12.42 29.24
CA GLU A 325 12.43 11.95 29.86
C GLU A 325 13.55 11.69 28.85
N TYR A 326 14.78 11.61 29.36
CA TYR A 326 15.96 11.38 28.52
C TYR A 326 15.86 10.02 27.79
N LYS A 327 15.97 10.06 26.46
CA LYS A 327 15.83 8.91 25.54
C LYS A 327 14.42 8.32 25.45
N ASP A 328 13.39 9.08 25.80
CA ASP A 328 12.04 8.70 25.38
C ASP A 328 11.94 8.64 23.86
N ASN A 329 11.14 7.70 23.35
CA ASN A 329 11.00 7.46 21.91
C ASN A 329 10.08 8.48 21.22
N LEU A 330 9.20 9.13 21.98
CA LEU A 330 8.24 10.10 21.45
C LEU A 330 8.76 11.51 21.71
N LEU A 331 9.00 12.22 20.62
CA LEU A 331 9.43 13.61 20.63
C LEU A 331 8.20 14.52 20.63
N TYR A 332 8.44 15.79 20.93
CA TYR A 332 7.41 16.80 20.96
C TYR A 332 7.94 18.14 20.46
N ALA A 333 7.12 18.83 19.67
CA ALA A 333 7.33 20.23 19.34
C ALA A 333 6.48 21.11 20.26
N LYS A 334 7.00 22.28 20.66
CA LYS A 334 6.15 23.28 21.32
C LYS A 334 5.12 23.78 20.31
N PHE A 335 3.84 23.57 20.59
CA PHE A 335 2.77 23.91 19.67
C PHE A 335 2.65 25.44 19.51
N ASP A 336 2.63 25.86 18.25
CA ASP A 336 2.38 27.22 17.79
C ASP A 336 1.67 27.12 16.43
N GLU A 337 0.73 28.02 16.15
CA GLU A 337 -0.05 27.98 14.90
C GLU A 337 0.83 28.16 13.66
N ALA A 338 2.01 28.79 13.79
CA ALA A 338 2.92 29.01 12.68
C ALA A 338 3.67 27.75 12.22
N LEU A 339 3.65 26.66 12.99
CA LEU A 339 4.31 25.39 12.63
C LEU A 339 3.83 24.85 11.27
N PHE A 340 2.56 25.10 10.93
CA PHE A 340 1.91 24.62 9.71
C PHE A 340 1.66 25.74 8.69
N CYS A 341 2.50 26.78 8.69
CA CYS A 341 2.53 27.80 7.63
C CYS A 341 3.46 27.42 6.47
N ASP A 342 4.35 26.45 6.66
CA ASP A 342 5.19 25.86 5.61
C ASP A 342 4.60 24.52 5.18
N ASP A 343 4.12 24.44 3.94
CA ASP A 343 3.54 23.23 3.36
C ASP A 343 4.51 22.04 3.37
N THR A 344 5.81 22.30 3.26
CA THR A 344 6.86 21.28 3.32
C THR A 344 6.92 20.66 4.71
N LEU A 345 6.91 21.48 5.76
CA LEU A 345 6.92 21.00 7.14
C LEU A 345 5.60 20.29 7.48
N ALA A 346 4.47 20.80 6.99
CA ALA A 346 3.17 20.15 7.17
C ALA A 346 3.14 18.75 6.52
N GLY A 347 3.68 18.61 5.30
CA GLY A 347 3.81 17.33 4.61
C GLY A 347 4.78 16.38 5.31
N ASN A 348 5.93 16.88 5.78
CA ASN A 348 6.91 16.09 6.52
C ASN A 348 6.34 15.56 7.84
N TYR A 349 5.56 16.38 8.56
CA TYR A 349 4.88 15.94 9.77
C TYR A 349 3.90 14.80 9.48
N LEU A 350 3.04 14.93 8.46
CA LEU A 350 2.13 13.84 8.08
C LEU A 350 2.89 12.57 7.68
N ARG A 351 3.94 12.68 6.85
CA ARG A 351 4.78 11.53 6.46
C ARG A 351 5.40 10.84 7.67
N SER A 352 5.86 11.61 8.66
CA SER A 352 6.43 11.05 9.90
C SER A 352 5.39 10.23 10.68
N VAL A 353 4.12 10.64 10.70
CA VAL A 353 3.02 9.88 11.33
C VAL A 353 2.69 8.64 10.53
N ILE A 354 2.54 8.76 9.20
CA ILE A 354 2.22 7.63 8.31
C ILE A 354 3.32 6.55 8.35
N SER A 355 4.59 6.94 8.53
CA SER A 355 5.71 5.99 8.66
C SER A 355 5.48 4.94 9.76
N ARG A 356 4.72 5.27 10.81
CA ARG A 356 4.37 4.36 11.90
C ARG A 356 3.48 3.19 11.45
N LEU A 357 2.78 3.33 10.33
CA LEU A 357 1.93 2.29 9.75
C LEU A 357 2.74 1.15 9.11
N LYS A 358 4.04 1.37 8.84
CA LYS A 358 4.93 0.38 8.21
C LYS A 358 4.37 -0.18 6.89
N ILE A 359 3.70 0.68 6.12
CA ILE A 359 3.25 0.40 4.76
C ILE A 359 4.48 0.55 3.87
N HIS A 360 5.31 -0.49 3.80
CA HIS A 360 6.44 -0.52 2.88
C HIS A 360 5.93 -1.04 1.53
N ALA A 361 6.05 -0.22 0.48
CA ALA A 361 5.75 -0.60 -0.89
C ALA A 361 6.68 -1.70 -1.42
#